data_AF-A0A0K0D9V7-F1
#
_entry.id   AF-A0A0K0D9V7-F1
#
_cell.length_a   1.000
_cell.length_b   1.000
_cell.length_c   1.000
_cell.angle_alpha   90.00
_cell.angle_beta   90.00
_cell.angle_gamma   90.00
#
_symmetry.space_group_name_H-M   'P 1'
#
loop_
_entity.id
_entity.type
_entity.pdbx_description
1 polymer ?
#
loop_
_entity_poly.entity_id
_entity_poly.type
_entity_poly.pdbx_seq_one_letter_code
_entity_poly.pdbx_strand_id
1 'polypeptide(L)'
;SSSESKYLKCDDKGDDFNDPESKQRKSGVLYFSHIPPKFTPSRLQAYFEKCAPNMIGRVYCARNKNSKTIENRFSEGWLEVKRKRIAKALAARFDNSPVGGKKRDYTSSVLWNIKYLTSFKWVHLMEQLQYERTISAHRMNVEIAQARRIAAHFEEQVDKGKHLKRLEEKVC
;
A
#
# COMPACT_ATOMS: atom_id res chain seq x y z
N SER A 1 34.02 17.56 -11.94
CA SER A 1 33.04 17.40 -13.03
C SER A 1 31.66 17.58 -12.43
N SER A 2 31.02 18.69 -12.79
CA SER A 2 29.86 19.27 -12.12
C SER A 2 28.58 18.49 -12.47
N SER A 3 28.03 17.72 -11.54
CA SER A 3 26.69 17.15 -11.69
C SER A 3 25.67 18.19 -11.23
N GLU A 4 25.37 19.16 -12.08
CA GLU A 4 24.26 20.09 -11.92
C GLU A 4 22.98 19.29 -11.63
N SER A 5 22.52 19.34 -10.37
CA SER A 5 21.20 18.84 -10.00
C SER A 5 20.16 19.77 -10.62
N LYS A 6 19.81 19.50 -11.88
CA LYS A 6 18.65 20.10 -12.54
C LYS A 6 17.40 19.61 -11.81
N TYR A 7 16.91 20.45 -10.90
CA TYR A 7 15.55 20.35 -10.37
C TYR A 7 14.59 20.35 -11.55
N LEU A 8 13.63 19.43 -11.55
CA LEU A 8 12.54 19.43 -12.53
C LEU A 8 11.60 20.59 -12.19
N LYS A 9 11.93 21.80 -12.68
CA LYS A 9 11.03 22.95 -12.62
C LYS A 9 9.88 22.72 -13.60
N CYS A 10 8.67 22.90 -13.09
CA CYS A 10 7.48 23.06 -13.91
C CYS A 10 7.19 24.55 -13.93
N ASP A 11 7.05 25.15 -15.11
CA ASP A 11 6.50 26.50 -15.19
C ASP A 11 5.06 26.45 -14.66
N ASP A 12 4.83 27.12 -13.53
CA ASP A 12 3.53 27.25 -12.90
C ASP A 12 2.71 28.27 -13.69
N LYS A 13 2.26 27.87 -14.88
CA LYS A 13 1.11 28.52 -15.49
C LYS A 13 -0.09 28.07 -14.67
N GLY A 14 -0.56 28.98 -13.82
CA GLY A 14 -1.71 28.80 -12.95
C GLY A 14 -2.93 28.35 -13.73
N ASP A 15 -3.10 27.04 -13.82
CA ASP A 15 -4.35 26.41 -14.24
C ASP A 15 -5.24 26.36 -12.99
N ASP A 16 -5.90 27.47 -12.70
CA ASP A 16 -6.92 27.55 -11.65
C ASP A 16 -8.15 26.75 -12.10
N PHE A 17 -8.12 25.44 -11.88
CA PHE A 17 -9.27 24.57 -12.03
C PHE A 17 -9.44 23.81 -10.72
N ASN A 18 -10.42 24.26 -9.93
CA ASN A 18 -10.75 23.70 -8.64
C ASN A 18 -11.47 22.33 -8.73
N ASP A 19 -11.65 21.79 -9.93
CA ASP A 19 -12.32 20.52 -10.16
C ASP A 19 -11.40 19.32 -9.82
N PRO A 20 -11.78 18.44 -8.88
CA PRO A 20 -11.00 17.28 -8.48
C PRO A 20 -10.74 16.29 -9.62
N GLU A 21 -11.66 16.17 -10.58
CA GLU A 21 -11.52 15.24 -11.71
C GLU A 21 -10.40 15.69 -12.66
N SER A 22 -10.34 16.99 -12.97
CA SER A 22 -9.26 17.57 -13.79
C SER A 22 -7.87 17.35 -13.18
N LYS A 23 -7.76 17.47 -11.84
CA LYS A 23 -6.52 17.20 -11.08
C LYS A 23 -6.13 15.74 -11.19
N GLN A 24 -7.08 14.83 -11.06
CA GLN A 24 -6.86 13.40 -11.24
C GLN A 24 -6.45 13.05 -12.68
N ARG A 25 -7.02 13.69 -13.70
CA ARG A 25 -6.64 13.45 -15.10
C ARG A 25 -5.18 13.85 -15.37
N LYS A 26 -4.72 14.95 -14.79
CA LYS A 26 -3.33 15.45 -14.93
C LYS A 26 -2.32 14.67 -14.08
N SER A 27 -2.76 14.02 -12.99
CA SER A 27 -1.88 13.25 -12.11
C SER A 27 -1.33 11.97 -12.74
N GLY A 28 -0.23 11.48 -12.18
CA GLY A 28 0.39 10.21 -12.53
C GLY A 28 0.79 9.45 -11.28
N VAL A 29 0.96 8.14 -11.40
CA VAL A 29 1.39 7.28 -10.29
C VAL A 29 2.70 6.59 -10.67
N LEU A 30 3.65 6.64 -9.75
CA LEU A 30 4.87 5.85 -9.77
C LEU A 30 4.65 4.59 -8.93
N TYR A 31 5.01 3.45 -9.48
CA TYR A 31 5.03 2.16 -8.81
C TYR A 31 6.46 1.77 -8.47
N PHE A 32 6.66 1.30 -7.25
CA PHE A 32 7.91 0.80 -6.71
C PHE A 32 7.76 -0.70 -6.49
N SER A 33 8.49 -1.49 -7.26
CA SER A 33 8.46 -2.95 -7.12
C SER A 33 9.17 -3.41 -5.85
N HIS A 34 10.16 -2.64 -5.38
CA HIS A 34 10.92 -2.94 -4.18
C HIS A 34 11.24 -1.65 -3.42
N ILE A 35 10.93 -1.64 -2.12
CA ILE A 35 11.24 -0.52 -1.23
C ILE A 35 12.57 -0.81 -0.52
N PRO A 36 13.54 0.13 -0.54
CA PRO A 36 14.83 -0.07 0.12
C PRO A 36 14.68 -0.37 1.63
N PRO A 37 15.64 -1.08 2.23
CA PRO A 37 15.53 -1.50 3.61
C PRO A 37 15.40 -0.30 4.56
N LYS A 38 14.54 -0.43 5.58
CA LYS A 38 14.28 0.62 6.60
C LYS A 38 13.71 1.92 6.01
N PHE A 39 13.24 1.94 4.77
CA PHE A 39 12.48 3.08 4.26
C PHE A 39 11.06 3.10 4.85
N THR A 40 10.62 4.30 5.17
CA THR A 40 9.23 4.60 5.53
C THR A 40 8.55 5.36 4.40
N PRO A 41 7.20 5.33 4.29
CA PRO A 41 6.48 6.13 3.31
C PRO A 41 6.84 7.62 3.39
N SER A 42 6.99 8.16 4.61
CA SER A 42 7.41 9.55 4.84
C SER A 42 8.83 9.83 4.33
N ARG A 43 9.77 8.89 4.51
CA ARG A 43 11.14 9.04 3.98
C ARG A 43 11.15 8.97 2.46
N LEU A 44 10.33 8.10 1.86
CA LEU A 44 10.15 8.02 0.42
C LEU A 44 9.61 9.34 -0.14
N GLN A 45 8.56 9.88 0.48
CA GLN A 45 7.99 11.18 0.12
C GLN A 45 9.05 12.29 0.18
N ALA A 46 9.75 12.41 1.31
CA ALA A 46 10.78 13.44 1.50
C ALA A 46 11.95 13.31 0.51
N TYR A 47 12.28 12.09 0.06
CA TYR A 47 13.30 11.88 -0.96
C TYR A 47 12.88 12.46 -2.31
N PHE A 48 11.68 12.13 -2.79
CA PHE A 48 11.19 12.62 -4.08
C PHE A 48 10.78 14.09 -4.05
N GLU A 49 10.37 14.60 -2.89
CA GLU A 49 10.07 16.03 -2.69
C GLU A 49 11.31 16.90 -2.96
N LYS A 50 12.50 16.44 -2.56
CA LYS A 50 13.77 17.14 -2.87
C LYS A 50 14.05 17.18 -4.37
N CYS A 51 13.60 16.21 -5.14
CA CYS A 51 13.87 16.14 -6.56
C CYS A 51 12.83 16.88 -7.42
N ALA A 52 11.57 16.88 -6.96
CA ALA A 52 10.43 17.51 -7.61
C ALA A 52 9.59 18.27 -6.57
N PRO A 53 9.99 19.49 -6.20
CA PRO A 53 9.32 20.26 -5.15
C PRO A 53 7.88 20.58 -5.52
N ASN A 54 6.98 20.46 -4.54
CA ASN A 54 5.54 20.70 -4.64
C ASN A 54 4.79 19.79 -5.64
N MET A 55 5.43 18.75 -6.18
CA MET A 55 4.82 17.85 -7.17
C MET A 55 4.37 16.51 -6.60
N ILE A 56 4.87 16.14 -5.42
CA ILE A 56 4.52 14.88 -4.76
C ILE A 56 3.17 15.03 -4.07
N GLY A 57 2.31 14.03 -4.25
CA GLY A 57 1.02 13.93 -3.61
C GLY A 57 1.03 12.86 -2.54
N ARG A 58 0.11 11.90 -2.67
CA ARG A 58 -0.05 10.80 -1.73
C ARG A 58 1.01 9.70 -1.93
N VAL A 59 1.37 9.02 -0.85
CA VAL A 59 2.30 7.89 -0.86
C VAL A 59 1.70 6.73 -0.08
N TYR A 60 1.77 5.53 -0.64
CA TYR A 60 1.31 4.30 -0.03
C TYR A 60 2.37 3.23 -0.21
N CYS A 61 2.71 2.50 0.86
CA CYS A 61 3.58 1.34 0.78
C CYS A 61 2.85 0.13 1.35
N ALA A 62 2.77 -0.95 0.57
CA ALA A 62 2.14 -2.19 0.98
C ALA A 62 3.02 -2.90 2.01
N ARG A 63 2.43 -3.20 3.17
CA ARG A 63 3.14 -3.93 4.22
C ARG A 63 3.40 -5.35 3.77
N ASN A 64 4.64 -5.81 3.91
CA ASN A 64 4.98 -7.19 3.69
C ASN A 64 4.45 -8.04 4.85
N LYS A 65 3.45 -8.90 4.58
CA LYS A 65 2.84 -9.79 5.58
C LYS A 65 3.84 -10.82 6.14
N ASN A 66 4.87 -11.15 5.35
CA ASN A 66 5.89 -12.16 5.72
C ASN A 66 7.11 -11.55 6.41
N SER A 67 7.22 -10.21 6.49
CA SER A 67 8.40 -9.58 7.09
C SER A 67 8.35 -9.62 8.61
N LYS A 68 9.32 -10.32 9.20
CA LYS A 68 9.57 -10.33 10.65
C LYS A 68 10.51 -9.21 11.10
N THR A 69 11.23 -8.57 10.16
CA THR A 69 12.21 -7.53 10.45
C THR A 69 11.76 -6.16 9.93
N ILE A 70 12.37 -5.09 10.46
CA ILE A 70 12.10 -3.71 10.03
C ILE A 70 12.64 -3.45 8.62
N GLU A 71 13.65 -4.23 8.19
CA GLU A 71 14.33 -4.06 6.91
C GLU A 71 13.39 -4.26 5.74
N ASN A 72 12.63 -5.35 5.70
CA ASN A 72 11.72 -5.66 4.58
C ASN A 72 10.25 -5.38 4.90
N ARG A 73 10.00 -4.37 5.75
CA ARG A 73 8.65 -4.02 6.25
C ARG A 73 7.65 -3.76 5.13
N PHE A 74 8.10 -3.20 4.01
CA PHE A 74 7.27 -2.89 2.85
C PHE A 74 7.73 -3.70 1.65
N SER A 75 6.77 -4.25 0.90
CA SER A 75 7.03 -5.02 -0.31
C SER A 75 7.03 -4.10 -1.53
N GLU A 76 5.94 -3.36 -1.69
CA GLU A 76 5.69 -2.50 -2.84
C GLU A 76 5.32 -1.08 -2.39
N GLY A 77 5.36 -0.13 -3.33
CA GLY A 77 4.91 1.23 -3.07
C GLY A 77 4.30 1.93 -4.28
N TRP A 78 3.50 2.95 -4.00
CA TRP A 78 2.85 3.83 -4.96
C TRP A 78 3.04 5.26 -4.50
N LEU A 79 3.44 6.13 -5.43
CA LEU A 79 3.59 7.56 -5.20
C LEU A 79 2.81 8.32 -6.26
N GLU A 80 1.89 9.15 -5.83
CA GLU A 80 1.15 10.06 -6.70
C GLU A 80 1.99 11.31 -6.97
N VAL A 81 2.01 11.72 -8.23
CA VAL A 81 2.62 12.96 -8.70
C VAL A 81 1.54 13.80 -9.36
N LYS A 82 1.47 15.10 -9.03
CA LYS A 82 0.45 16.02 -9.53
C LYS A 82 0.42 16.15 -11.06
N ARG A 83 1.57 15.98 -11.73
CA ARG A 83 1.70 16.07 -13.19
C ARG A 83 2.34 14.80 -13.77
N LYS A 84 1.64 14.14 -14.70
CA LYS A 84 2.13 12.90 -15.37
C LYS A 84 3.45 13.06 -16.13
N ARG A 85 3.75 14.25 -16.65
CA ARG A 85 5.03 14.54 -17.33
C ARG A 85 6.22 14.40 -16.36
N ILE A 86 6.05 14.89 -15.14
CA ILE A 86 7.05 14.79 -14.08
C ILE A 86 7.17 13.37 -13.58
N ALA A 87 6.06 12.65 -13.43
CA ALA A 87 6.09 11.22 -13.10
C ALA A 87 6.94 10.44 -14.12
N LYS A 88 6.72 10.64 -15.43
CA LYS A 88 7.52 10.00 -16.49
C LYS A 88 9.00 10.34 -16.38
N ALA A 89 9.33 11.62 -16.16
CA ALA A 89 10.71 12.07 -16.03
C ALA A 89 11.40 11.50 -14.78
N LEU A 90 10.69 11.43 -13.65
CA LEU A 90 11.18 10.83 -12.41
C LEU A 90 11.43 9.32 -12.59
N ALA A 91 10.48 8.59 -13.19
CA ALA A 91 10.66 7.17 -13.49
C ALA A 91 11.91 6.97 -14.35
N ALA A 92 12.05 7.68 -15.46
CA ALA A 92 13.20 7.55 -16.35
C ALA A 92 14.54 7.94 -15.70
N ARG A 93 14.53 8.88 -14.75
CA ARG A 93 15.74 9.34 -14.06
C ARG A 93 16.18 8.40 -12.95
N PHE A 94 15.23 7.87 -12.18
CA PHE A 94 15.53 7.10 -10.97
C PHE A 94 15.47 5.60 -11.17
N ASP A 95 14.86 5.10 -12.25
CA ASP A 95 14.88 3.67 -12.53
C ASP A 95 16.33 3.18 -12.70
N ASN A 96 16.68 2.11 -11.99
CA ASN A 96 18.03 1.54 -11.88
C ASN A 96 19.11 2.50 -11.36
N SER A 97 18.74 3.63 -10.77
CA SER A 97 19.68 4.52 -10.10
C SER A 97 19.94 4.07 -8.65
N PRO A 98 21.13 4.28 -8.08
CA PRO A 98 21.38 4.01 -6.67
C PRO A 98 20.56 4.96 -5.79
N VAL A 99 19.96 4.39 -4.73
CA VAL A 99 19.21 5.16 -3.72
C VAL A 99 20.09 6.24 -3.07
N GLY A 100 21.38 5.94 -2.95
CA GLY A 100 22.38 6.76 -2.30
C GLY A 100 22.42 6.54 -0.79
N GLY A 101 23.14 7.44 -0.12
CA GLY A 101 23.42 7.34 1.32
C GLY A 101 24.93 7.28 1.60
N LYS A 102 25.29 7.14 2.88
CA LYS A 102 26.69 6.98 3.25
C LYS A 102 27.15 5.56 2.89
N LYS A 103 28.44 5.37 2.59
CA LYS A 103 29.02 4.06 2.20
C LYS A 103 28.75 2.92 3.21
N ARG A 104 28.47 3.24 4.48
CA ARG A 104 28.15 2.29 5.55
C ARG A 104 26.64 2.04 5.72
N ASP A 105 25.78 2.76 5.00
CA ASP A 105 24.34 2.59 5.08
C ASP A 105 23.88 1.40 4.22
N TYR A 106 22.90 0.65 4.73
CA TYR A 106 22.25 -0.46 4.04
C TYR A 106 21.66 -0.09 2.67
N THR A 107 21.39 1.19 2.43
CA THR A 107 20.80 1.71 1.19
C THR A 107 21.84 2.08 0.14
N SER A 108 23.13 2.09 0.48
CA SER A 108 24.20 2.55 -0.42
C SER A 108 24.32 1.72 -1.70
N SER A 109 24.11 0.40 -1.59
CA SER A 109 24.23 -0.53 -2.73
C SER A 109 22.87 -0.85 -3.38
N VAL A 110 21.78 -0.30 -2.85
CA VAL A 110 20.43 -0.63 -3.33
C VAL A 110 20.07 0.27 -4.50
N LEU A 111 19.53 -0.35 -5.54
CA LEU A 111 19.00 0.35 -6.71
C LEU A 111 17.50 0.58 -6.55
N TRP A 112 17.03 1.71 -7.05
CA TRP A 112 15.61 1.98 -7.25
C TRP A 112 15.07 1.13 -8.41
N ASN A 113 13.89 0.53 -8.21
CA ASN A 113 13.13 -0.12 -9.28
C ASN A 113 11.76 0.58 -9.37
N ILE A 114 11.61 1.46 -10.35
CA ILE A 114 10.50 2.40 -10.43
C ILE A 114 9.89 2.37 -11.82
N LYS A 115 8.57 2.20 -11.88
CA LYS A 115 7.82 2.24 -13.14
C LYS A 115 6.75 3.32 -13.08
N TYR A 116 6.61 4.09 -14.15
CA TYR A 116 5.44 4.93 -14.35
C TYR A 116 4.28 4.07 -14.87
N LEU A 117 3.14 4.13 -14.20
CA LEU A 117 1.94 3.41 -14.64
C LEU A 117 1.10 4.29 -15.57
N THR A 118 1.01 3.88 -16.84
CA THR A 118 0.15 4.53 -17.84
C THR A 118 -1.32 4.28 -17.51
N SER A 119 -2.15 5.31 -17.62
CA SER A 119 -3.62 5.25 -17.39
C SER A 119 -4.05 4.82 -15.98
N PHE A 120 -3.12 4.54 -15.07
CA PHE A 120 -3.40 4.22 -13.68
C PHE A 120 -3.53 5.50 -12.84
N LYS A 121 -4.52 5.52 -11.95
CA LYS A 121 -4.82 6.64 -11.06
C LYS A 121 -4.85 6.18 -9.62
N TRP A 122 -4.62 7.11 -8.70
CA TRP A 122 -4.64 6.83 -7.26
C TRP A 122 -5.97 6.22 -6.79
N VAL A 123 -7.09 6.65 -7.39
CA VAL A 123 -8.41 6.11 -7.06
C VAL A 123 -8.51 4.62 -7.35
N HIS A 124 -7.94 4.13 -8.47
CA HIS A 124 -7.95 2.71 -8.78
C HIS A 124 -7.20 1.88 -7.72
N LEU A 125 -6.09 2.41 -7.18
CA LEU A 125 -5.37 1.78 -6.07
C LEU A 125 -6.26 1.70 -4.82
N MET A 126 -6.95 2.80 -4.49
CA MET A 126 -7.81 2.86 -3.31
C MET A 126 -9.02 1.94 -3.43
N GLU A 127 -9.65 1.89 -4.61
CA GLU A 127 -10.74 0.97 -4.93
C GLU A 127 -10.29 -0.48 -4.77
N GLN A 128 -9.14 -0.84 -5.33
CA GLN A 128 -8.60 -2.19 -5.18
C GLN A 128 -8.30 -2.54 -3.71
N LEU A 129 -7.64 -1.66 -2.96
CA LEU A 129 -7.34 -1.89 -1.54
C LEU A 129 -8.62 -2.02 -0.70
N GLN A 130 -9.64 -1.20 -0.99
CA GLN A 130 -10.91 -1.25 -0.28
C GLN A 130 -11.65 -2.55 -0.61
N TYR A 131 -11.67 -2.95 -1.88
CA TYR A 131 -12.25 -4.22 -2.31
C TYR A 131 -11.57 -5.42 -1.64
N GLU A 132 -10.24 -5.46 -1.61
CA GLU A 132 -9.51 -6.54 -0.93
C GLU A 132 -9.84 -6.60 0.57
N ARG A 133 -9.94 -5.44 1.23
CA ARG A 133 -10.32 -5.35 2.65
C ARG A 133 -11.75 -5.85 2.90
N THR A 134 -12.71 -5.43 2.08
CA THR A 134 -14.12 -5.85 2.24
C THR A 134 -14.28 -7.34 2.02
N ILE A 135 -13.62 -7.90 0.98
CA ILE A 135 -13.63 -9.34 0.72
C ILE A 135 -12.97 -10.12 1.86
N SER A 136 -11.82 -9.67 2.36
CA SER A 136 -11.15 -10.34 3.48
C SER A 136 -11.99 -10.32 4.75
N ALA A 137 -12.62 -9.19 5.07
CA ALA A 137 -13.50 -9.07 6.23
C ALA A 137 -14.76 -9.93 6.08
N HIS A 138 -15.33 -9.98 4.88
CA HIS A 138 -16.48 -10.82 4.59
C HIS A 138 -16.17 -12.31 4.80
N ARG A 139 -15.06 -12.80 4.25
CA ARG A 139 -14.62 -14.20 4.44
C ARG A 139 -14.47 -14.56 5.92
N MET A 140 -13.78 -13.72 6.68
CA MET A 140 -13.60 -13.91 8.12
C MET A 140 -14.93 -13.97 8.86
N ASN A 141 -15.88 -13.10 8.52
CA ASN A 141 -17.21 -13.10 9.16
C ASN A 141 -18.02 -14.35 8.83
N VAL A 142 -17.90 -14.87 7.60
CA VAL A 142 -18.55 -16.13 7.20
C VAL A 142 -17.98 -17.30 8.00
N GLU A 143 -16.66 -17.39 8.15
CA GLU A 143 -16.00 -18.41 8.97
C GLU A 143 -16.43 -18.34 10.44
N ILE A 144 -16.47 -17.14 11.02
CA ILE A 144 -16.96 -16.92 12.39
C ILE A 144 -18.44 -17.35 12.52
N ALA A 145 -19.29 -16.99 11.56
CA ALA A 145 -20.70 -17.34 11.58
C ALA A 145 -20.90 -18.85 11.50
N GLN A 146 -20.12 -19.55 10.67
CA GLN A 146 -20.13 -21.01 10.60
C GLN A 146 -19.69 -21.65 11.92
N ALA A 147 -18.58 -21.20 12.51
CA ALA A 147 -18.10 -21.70 13.80
C ALA A 147 -19.12 -21.49 14.93
N ARG A 148 -19.77 -20.31 14.97
CA ARG A 148 -20.85 -20.01 15.92
C ARG A 148 -22.05 -20.93 15.75
N ARG A 149 -22.45 -21.22 14.51
CA ARG A 149 -23.57 -22.13 14.23
C ARG A 149 -23.28 -23.55 14.70
N ILE A 150 -22.06 -24.03 14.46
CA ILE A 150 -21.61 -25.37 14.92
C ILE A 150 -21.58 -25.42 16.45
N ALA A 151 -21.03 -24.39 17.11
CA ALA A 151 -20.98 -24.32 18.57
C ALA A 151 -22.38 -24.31 19.21
N ALA A 152 -23.30 -23.50 18.69
CA ALA A 152 -24.67 -23.44 19.19
C ALA A 152 -25.41 -24.78 19.02
N HIS A 153 -25.21 -25.46 17.87
CA HIS A 153 -25.77 -26.79 17.67
C HIS A 153 -25.17 -27.82 18.66
N PHE A 154 -23.86 -27.76 18.93
CA PHE A 154 -23.23 -28.65 19.90
C PHE A 154 -23.77 -28.43 21.32
N GLU A 155 -23.94 -27.17 21.74
CA GLU A 155 -24.55 -26.80 23.03
C GLU A 155 -25.96 -27.40 23.16
N GLU A 156 -26.79 -27.26 22.12
CA GLU A 156 -28.13 -27.83 22.08
C GLU A 156 -28.12 -29.36 22.22
N GLN A 157 -27.20 -30.06 21.54
CA GLN A 157 -27.08 -31.51 21.63
C GLN A 157 -26.59 -31.97 23.01
N VAL A 158 -25.68 -31.24 23.65
CA VAL A 158 -25.20 -31.53 25.00
C VAL A 158 -26.33 -31.40 26.02
N ASP A 159 -27.15 -30.35 25.91
CA ASP A 159 -28.27 -30.14 26.84
C ASP A 159 -29.38 -31.18 26.65
N LYS A 160 -29.68 -31.58 25.40
CA LYS A 160 -30.56 -32.73 25.11
C LYS A 160 -30.02 -34.01 25.73
N GLY A 161 -28.72 -34.28 25.60
CA GLY A 161 -28.07 -35.45 26.19
C GLY A 161 -28.14 -35.48 27.73
N LYS A 162 -27.91 -34.33 28.40
CA LYS A 162 -28.08 -34.21 29.86
C LYS A 162 -29.53 -34.44 30.29
N HIS A 163 -30.49 -33.90 29.53
CA HIS A 163 -31.91 -34.07 29.82
C HIS A 163 -32.33 -35.54 29.73
N LEU A 164 -31.91 -36.25 28.67
CA LEU A 164 -32.20 -37.67 28.48
C LEU A 164 -31.65 -38.52 29.63
N LYS A 165 -30.39 -38.32 30.04
CA LYS A 165 -29.80 -39.04 31.18
C LYS A 165 -30.60 -38.88 32.47
N ARG A 166 -31.05 -37.66 32.79
CA ARG A 166 -31.88 -37.40 33.98
C ARG A 166 -33.23 -38.08 33.93
N LEU A 167 -33.79 -38.31 32.74
CA LEU A 167 -35.04 -39.05 32.57
C LEU A 167 -34.80 -40.54 32.78
N GLU A 168 -33.74 -41.10 32.20
CA GLU A 168 -33.35 -42.51 32.38
C GLU A 168 -33.09 -42.86 33.85
N GLU A 169 -32.39 -41.99 34.60
CA GLU A 169 -32.13 -42.16 36.03
C GLU A 169 -33.40 -42.16 36.91
N LYS A 170 -34.53 -41.65 36.42
CA LYS A 170 -35.81 -41.62 37.16
C LYS A 170 -36.73 -42.80 36.84
N VAL A 171 -36.43 -43.54 35.77
CA VAL A 171 -37.24 -44.67 35.29
C VAL A 171 -36.71 -46.01 35.83
N CYS A 172 -35.46 -46.06 36.30
CA CYS A 172 -34.91 -47.14 37.13
C CYS A 172 -35.11 -46.86 38.62
#